data_AF-A0A2D7S3H2-F1
#
_entry.id   AF-A0A2D7S3H2-F1
#
_cell.length_a   1.000
_cell.length_b   1.000
_cell.length_c   1.000
_cell.angle_alpha   90.00
_cell.angle_beta   90.00
_cell.angle_gamma   90.00
#
_symmetry.space_group_name_H-M   'P 1'
#
loop_
_entity.id
_entity.type
_entity.pdbx_description
1 polymer ?
#
loop_
_entity_poly.entity_id
_entity_poly.type
_entity_poly.pdbx_seq_one_letter_code
_entity_poly.pdbx_strand_id
1 'polypeptide(L)'
;MKRVGLIFIYFLFISCEQNEIAIEKHPMGEIEESQISMGSNYSKQIFYNASTNMGVSNNLKTDWDLAFESSENGAQIIINSSTFSQISELTNHLFDDPVSIADLTWQWDSPEGIYYSTAFGVTPSSNTYILDRGYNLDGTLRGYRKIKIDSVNSTAFFITCANLDNTGIQNFEVKKDNRYNYQYLSFNDNSIINIELPKNDWDLVFTQYTHLFVDNIETPAYLVTGVLINYLNNVMVAKDTVNSFDEITVDIINTYSFSNSQDAIGYNWKEYNFQSQAYTVNTDIIYILKDVSDRYFKIRFIDFYNENGIKGYPKFEIQEL
;
A
#
# COMPACT_ATOMS: atom_id res chain seq x y z
N MET A 1 13.69 -80.36 -45.07
CA MET A 1 13.50 -79.32 -44.03
C MET A 1 14.51 -78.21 -44.26
N LYS A 2 14.12 -77.10 -44.89
CA LYS A 2 15.00 -75.92 -45.09
C LYS A 2 14.57 -74.83 -44.11
N ARG A 3 15.44 -74.47 -43.18
CA ARG A 3 15.24 -73.42 -42.16
C ARG A 3 15.41 -72.05 -42.83
N VAL A 4 14.38 -71.22 -42.77
CA VAL A 4 14.44 -69.80 -43.15
C VAL A 4 14.83 -69.02 -41.88
N GLY A 5 16.02 -68.42 -41.87
CA GLY A 5 16.49 -67.58 -40.76
C GLY A 5 15.94 -66.18 -40.90
N LEU A 6 15.17 -65.74 -39.90
CA LEU A 6 14.65 -64.37 -39.79
C LEU A 6 15.69 -63.52 -39.05
N ILE A 7 16.31 -62.55 -39.72
CA ILE A 7 17.26 -61.62 -39.11
C ILE A 7 16.49 -60.45 -38.50
N PHE A 8 16.56 -60.31 -37.18
CA PHE A 8 15.95 -59.21 -36.42
C PHE A 8 16.99 -58.09 -36.30
N ILE A 9 16.76 -56.94 -36.95
CA ILE A 9 17.63 -55.76 -36.89
C ILE A 9 17.19 -54.92 -35.70
N TYR A 10 18.05 -54.81 -34.69
CA TYR A 10 17.86 -53.96 -33.52
C TYR A 10 18.37 -52.55 -33.85
N PHE A 11 17.47 -51.59 -34.00
CA PHE A 11 17.84 -50.16 -34.08
C PHE A 11 18.04 -49.63 -32.66
N LEU A 12 19.29 -49.37 -32.29
CA LEU A 12 19.64 -48.64 -31.08
C LEU A 12 19.50 -47.13 -31.36
N PHE A 13 18.45 -46.51 -30.82
CA PHE A 13 18.33 -45.05 -30.78
C PHE A 13 19.25 -44.53 -29.67
N ILE A 14 20.44 -44.06 -30.06
CA ILE A 14 21.30 -43.27 -29.18
C ILE A 14 20.76 -41.83 -29.23
N SER A 15 19.93 -41.47 -28.24
CA SER A 15 19.56 -40.07 -28.02
C SER A 15 20.80 -39.34 -27.55
N CYS A 16 21.33 -38.44 -28.39
CA CYS A 16 22.31 -37.45 -27.94
C CYS A 16 21.51 -36.37 -27.23
N GLU A 17 21.42 -36.45 -25.90
CA GLU A 17 20.87 -35.39 -25.07
C GLU A 17 21.77 -34.16 -25.29
N GLN A 18 21.21 -33.09 -25.87
CA GLN A 18 21.94 -31.84 -26.05
C GLN A 18 22.21 -31.31 -24.65
N ASN A 19 23.48 -31.32 -24.21
CA ASN A 19 23.88 -30.73 -22.94
C ASN A 19 23.29 -29.33 -22.85
N GLU A 20 22.35 -29.13 -21.93
CA GLU A 20 21.79 -27.81 -21.65
C GLU A 20 22.95 -26.89 -21.26
N ILE A 21 23.07 -25.77 -21.98
CA ILE A 21 24.05 -24.76 -21.62
C ILE A 21 23.58 -24.19 -20.29
N ALA A 22 24.41 -24.32 -19.25
CA ALA A 22 24.14 -23.69 -17.97
C ALA A 22 23.93 -22.18 -18.21
N ILE A 23 22.72 -21.70 -17.94
CA ILE A 23 22.44 -20.27 -17.97
C ILE A 23 23.24 -19.67 -16.82
N GLU A 24 24.15 -18.74 -17.14
CA GLU A 24 24.88 -18.02 -16.10
C GLU A 24 23.88 -17.32 -15.19
N LYS A 25 24.05 -17.53 -13.87
CA LYS A 25 23.21 -16.90 -12.86
C LYS A 25 23.32 -15.38 -13.02
N HIS A 26 22.18 -14.69 -13.03
CA HIS A 26 22.17 -13.23 -13.00
C HIS A 26 22.97 -12.77 -11.77
N PRO A 27 23.99 -11.91 -11.92
CA PRO A 27 24.74 -11.43 -10.77
C PRO A 27 23.85 -10.52 -9.92
N MET A 28 24.00 -10.60 -8.59
CA MET A 28 23.34 -9.64 -7.69
C MET A 28 23.83 -8.22 -8.00
N GLY A 29 22.97 -7.24 -7.79
CA GLY A 29 23.34 -5.82 -7.86
C GLY A 29 24.29 -5.42 -6.73
N GLU A 30 24.77 -4.18 -6.75
CA GLU A 30 25.50 -3.61 -5.61
C GLU A 30 24.54 -3.29 -4.45
N ILE A 31 25.07 -3.20 -3.23
CA ILE A 31 24.30 -2.69 -2.08
C ILE A 31 24.24 -1.18 -2.18
N GLU A 32 23.04 -0.63 -2.25
CA GLU A 32 22.79 0.80 -2.30
C GLU A 32 22.11 1.28 -1.01
N GLU A 33 22.41 2.51 -0.56
CA GLU A 33 21.73 3.14 0.55
C GLU A 33 20.76 4.22 0.07
N SER A 34 19.58 4.27 0.69
CA SER A 34 18.56 5.29 0.43
C SER A 34 18.05 5.90 1.73
N GLN A 35 17.74 7.20 1.72
CA GLN A 35 17.12 7.90 2.83
C GLN A 35 15.90 8.70 2.37
N ILE A 36 14.77 8.50 3.05
CA ILE A 36 13.49 9.10 2.70
C ILE A 36 13.16 10.25 3.64
N SER A 37 13.00 11.46 3.11
CA SER A 37 12.80 12.67 3.92
C SER A 37 11.32 13.00 4.18
N MET A 38 10.66 12.26 5.08
CA MET A 38 9.24 12.49 5.42
C MET A 38 9.01 13.76 6.26
N GLY A 39 10.06 14.21 6.97
CA GLY A 39 9.99 15.31 7.93
C GLY A 39 9.61 14.85 9.34
N SER A 40 9.95 15.65 10.34
CA SER A 40 9.81 15.30 11.76
C SER A 40 8.37 15.14 12.26
N ASN A 41 7.42 15.72 11.53
CA ASN A 41 5.98 15.59 11.74
C ASN A 41 5.33 14.57 10.78
N TYR A 42 6.16 13.84 10.00
CA TYR A 42 5.72 12.84 9.04
C TYR A 42 4.71 13.40 8.04
N SER A 43 4.88 14.65 7.63
CA SER A 43 3.87 15.39 6.86
C SER A 43 3.69 14.90 5.44
N LYS A 44 4.65 14.12 4.92
CA LYS A 44 4.69 13.71 3.52
C LYS A 44 4.35 12.23 3.33
N GLN A 45 3.75 11.96 2.19
CA GLN A 45 3.73 10.62 1.59
C GLN A 45 4.74 10.64 0.46
N ILE A 46 5.65 9.67 0.44
CA ILE A 46 6.76 9.63 -0.54
C ILE A 46 6.71 8.31 -1.27
N PHE A 47 6.44 8.36 -2.57
CA PHE A 47 6.43 7.20 -3.44
C PHE A 47 7.86 6.87 -3.87
N TYR A 48 8.17 5.58 -3.90
CA TYR A 48 9.51 5.07 -4.16
C TYR A 48 9.45 3.89 -5.14
N ASN A 49 10.40 3.89 -6.07
CA ASN A 49 10.58 2.83 -7.05
C ASN A 49 11.89 2.10 -6.75
N ALA A 50 11.79 0.82 -6.41
CA ALA A 50 12.92 0.01 -5.98
C ALA A 50 13.99 -0.13 -7.06
N SER A 51 13.55 -0.21 -8.30
CA SER A 51 14.44 -0.48 -9.41
C SER A 51 15.28 0.68 -9.91
N THR A 52 14.76 1.88 -9.72
CA THR A 52 15.51 3.10 -10.02
C THR A 52 16.20 3.64 -8.76
N ASN A 53 15.91 3.04 -7.60
CA ASN A 53 16.33 3.50 -6.28
C ASN A 53 16.05 5.00 -6.06
N MET A 54 14.87 5.47 -6.50
CA MET A 54 14.50 6.89 -6.42
C MET A 54 13.16 7.10 -5.72
N GLY A 55 13.11 8.16 -4.90
CA GLY A 55 11.87 8.80 -4.50
C GLY A 55 11.29 9.55 -5.69
N VAL A 56 10.17 9.07 -6.22
CA VAL A 56 9.64 9.46 -7.53
C VAL A 56 8.57 10.55 -7.45
N SER A 57 7.89 10.71 -6.31
CA SER A 57 6.98 11.82 -6.04
C SER A 57 6.70 11.99 -4.54
N ASN A 58 6.15 13.15 -4.16
CA ASN A 58 5.63 13.36 -2.81
C ASN A 58 4.46 14.36 -2.79
N ASN A 59 3.59 14.20 -1.81
CA ASN A 59 2.48 15.10 -1.46
C ASN A 59 2.43 15.28 0.06
N LEU A 60 1.69 16.28 0.53
CA LEU A 60 1.33 16.33 1.95
C LEU A 60 0.26 15.29 2.22
N LYS A 61 0.38 14.62 3.36
CA LYS A 61 -0.57 13.59 3.79
C LYS A 61 -2.01 14.12 3.91
N THR A 62 -2.19 15.44 4.05
CA THR A 62 -3.50 16.12 4.17
C THR A 62 -4.08 16.61 2.84
N ASP A 63 -3.44 16.33 1.70
CA ASP A 63 -3.85 16.86 0.40
C ASP A 63 -5.14 16.22 -0.13
N TRP A 64 -5.43 14.98 0.26
CA TRP A 64 -6.61 14.22 -0.18
C TRP A 64 -7.45 13.72 1.00
N ASP A 65 -8.66 13.25 0.71
CA ASP A 65 -9.62 12.77 1.71
C ASP A 65 -10.19 11.40 1.35
N LEU A 66 -10.56 11.20 0.08
CA LEU A 66 -11.08 9.94 -0.45
C LEU A 66 -10.29 9.52 -1.68
N ALA A 67 -10.10 8.22 -1.88
CA ALA A 67 -9.57 7.66 -3.12
C ALA A 67 -10.52 6.60 -3.69
N PHE A 68 -10.71 6.61 -5.01
CA PHE A 68 -11.69 5.81 -5.74
C PHE A 68 -10.97 4.84 -6.66
N GLU A 69 -11.29 3.55 -6.57
CA GLU A 69 -10.63 2.50 -7.34
C GLU A 69 -10.76 2.74 -8.86
N SER A 70 -9.64 2.74 -9.58
CA SER A 70 -9.59 3.13 -10.99
C SER A 70 -9.75 1.97 -11.98
N SER A 71 -9.80 0.74 -11.49
CA SER A 71 -10.01 -0.44 -12.34
C SER A 71 -11.41 -0.38 -12.97
N GLU A 72 -11.58 -0.87 -14.20
CA GLU A 72 -12.85 -0.79 -14.94
C GLU A 72 -14.03 -1.37 -14.13
N ASN A 73 -13.82 -2.51 -13.49
CA ASN A 73 -14.83 -3.18 -12.65
C ASN A 73 -14.75 -2.79 -11.16
N GLY A 74 -13.82 -1.92 -10.80
CA GLY A 74 -13.60 -1.47 -9.43
C GLY A 74 -14.74 -0.66 -8.86
N ALA A 75 -15.03 -0.83 -7.58
CA ALA A 75 -16.08 -0.09 -6.90
C ALA A 75 -15.70 0.29 -5.47
N GLN A 76 -14.45 0.03 -5.07
CA GLN A 76 -13.97 0.33 -3.74
C GLN A 76 -13.63 1.81 -3.59
N ILE A 77 -13.91 2.34 -2.41
CA ILE A 77 -13.54 3.70 -1.98
C ILE A 77 -12.77 3.56 -0.68
N ILE A 78 -11.62 4.21 -0.60
CA ILE A 78 -10.79 4.26 0.61
C ILE A 78 -10.77 5.68 1.17
N ILE A 79 -10.57 5.76 2.48
CA ILE A 79 -10.35 6.99 3.20
C ILE A 79 -8.87 7.26 3.42
N ASN A 80 -8.54 8.52 3.66
CA ASN A 80 -7.17 8.89 3.98
C ASN A 80 -6.76 8.44 5.39
N SER A 81 -6.20 7.23 5.47
CA SER A 81 -5.70 6.66 6.73
C SER A 81 -4.54 7.48 7.33
N SER A 82 -3.81 8.27 6.52
CA SER A 82 -2.69 9.09 7.02
C SER A 82 -3.12 10.29 7.87
N THR A 83 -4.39 10.69 7.78
CA THR A 83 -4.99 11.77 8.56
C THR A 83 -5.79 11.27 9.75
N PHE A 84 -5.79 9.96 10.01
CA PHE A 84 -6.66 9.31 11.01
C PHE A 84 -8.15 9.49 10.70
N SER A 85 -8.48 9.57 9.41
CA SER A 85 -9.88 9.66 8.97
C SER A 85 -10.65 8.40 9.32
N GLN A 86 -11.96 8.57 9.46
CA GLN A 86 -12.91 7.51 9.81
C GLN A 86 -14.27 7.79 9.17
N ILE A 87 -15.05 6.74 8.93
CA ILE A 87 -16.38 6.81 8.32
C ILE A 87 -17.41 6.26 9.29
N SER A 88 -18.60 6.83 9.27
CA SER A 88 -19.80 6.23 9.83
C SER A 88 -20.86 6.09 8.76
N GLU A 89 -21.40 4.88 8.60
CA GLU A 89 -22.53 4.62 7.71
C GLU A 89 -23.86 4.78 8.47
N LEU A 90 -24.77 5.58 7.91
CA LEU A 90 -26.12 5.76 8.42
C LEU A 90 -27.11 4.97 7.55
N THR A 91 -27.56 3.83 8.06
CA THR A 91 -28.56 3.00 7.39
C THR A 91 -29.97 3.58 7.54
N ASN A 92 -30.79 3.52 6.49
CA ASN A 92 -32.16 4.06 6.47
C ASN A 92 -32.26 5.56 6.83
N HIS A 93 -31.17 6.32 6.62
CA HIS A 93 -31.09 7.76 6.88
C HIS A 93 -31.05 8.52 5.57
N LEU A 94 -31.94 9.50 5.38
CA LEU A 94 -31.96 10.29 4.16
C LEU A 94 -30.83 11.31 4.18
N PHE A 95 -30.24 11.59 3.03
CA PHE A 95 -29.11 12.52 2.92
C PHE A 95 -29.42 13.89 3.54
N ASP A 96 -30.65 14.39 3.42
CA ASP A 96 -31.02 15.70 3.97
C ASP A 96 -31.38 15.67 5.46
N ASP A 97 -31.50 14.50 6.08
CA ASP A 97 -31.83 14.41 7.49
C ASP A 97 -30.69 14.97 8.37
N PRO A 98 -31.02 15.60 9.52
CA PRO A 98 -30.02 16.06 10.46
C PRO A 98 -29.19 14.89 11.01
N VAL A 99 -27.93 15.16 11.35
CA VAL A 99 -26.98 14.17 11.86
C VAL A 99 -26.51 14.60 13.24
N SER A 100 -26.54 13.65 14.17
CA SER A 100 -25.98 13.80 15.52
C SER A 100 -24.66 13.02 15.60
N ILE A 101 -23.55 13.73 15.84
CA ILE A 101 -22.21 13.12 15.90
C ILE A 101 -22.10 12.11 17.05
N ALA A 102 -22.84 12.31 18.14
CA ALA A 102 -22.81 11.45 19.31
C ALA A 102 -23.35 10.03 19.04
N ASP A 103 -24.14 9.87 17.97
CA ASP A 103 -24.79 8.60 17.61
C ASP A 103 -24.00 7.82 16.54
N LEU A 104 -22.87 8.36 16.07
CA LEU A 104 -22.06 7.75 15.01
C LEU A 104 -21.20 6.61 15.54
N THR A 105 -21.15 5.53 14.76
CA THR A 105 -20.20 4.43 14.96
C THR A 105 -19.12 4.52 13.89
N TRP A 106 -17.87 4.68 14.31
CA TRP A 106 -16.74 4.93 13.42
C TRP A 106 -16.09 3.64 12.95
N GLN A 107 -15.65 3.66 11.69
CA GLN A 107 -14.98 2.58 10.98
C GLN A 107 -13.77 3.13 10.22
N TRP A 108 -12.81 2.25 9.98
CA TRP A 108 -11.57 2.53 9.26
C TRP A 108 -11.38 1.48 8.16
N ASP A 109 -10.58 1.81 7.15
CA ASP A 109 -10.09 0.82 6.20
C ASP A 109 -9.14 -0.16 6.90
N SER A 110 -9.08 -1.41 6.42
CA SER A 110 -8.02 -2.33 6.84
C SER A 110 -6.66 -1.83 6.34
N PRO A 111 -5.62 -1.78 7.18
CA PRO A 111 -4.27 -1.45 6.73
C PRO A 111 -3.68 -2.50 5.79
N GLU A 112 -4.27 -3.69 5.71
CA GLU A 112 -3.88 -4.74 4.76
C GLU A 112 -4.39 -4.49 3.32
N GLY A 113 -5.31 -3.53 3.15
CA GLY A 113 -5.83 -3.10 1.84
C GLY A 113 -7.27 -3.55 1.54
N ILE A 114 -7.77 -3.16 0.36
CA ILE A 114 -9.19 -3.26 -0.01
C ILE A 114 -9.73 -4.69 -0.11
N TYR A 115 -8.85 -5.68 -0.27
CA TYR A 115 -9.25 -7.09 -0.32
C TYR A 115 -9.67 -7.65 1.04
N TYR A 116 -9.36 -6.93 2.12
CA TYR A 116 -9.71 -7.31 3.49
C TYR A 116 -10.97 -6.59 3.94
N SER A 117 -10.92 -5.26 4.02
CA SER A 117 -12.11 -4.44 4.26
C SER A 117 -11.83 -2.96 3.97
N THR A 118 -12.89 -2.26 3.56
CA THR A 118 -12.93 -0.79 3.50
C THR A 118 -14.01 -0.27 4.44
N ALA A 119 -13.84 0.93 4.94
CA ALA A 119 -14.78 1.65 5.79
C ALA A 119 -16.10 1.98 5.07
N PHE A 120 -16.10 2.02 3.73
CA PHE A 120 -17.31 2.15 2.92
C PHE A 120 -18.03 0.81 2.68
N GLY A 121 -17.37 -0.32 2.97
CA GLY A 121 -17.88 -1.65 2.69
C GLY A 121 -17.87 -2.03 1.20
N VAL A 122 -18.47 -3.18 0.88
CA VAL A 122 -18.28 -3.87 -0.40
C VAL A 122 -19.16 -3.34 -1.54
N THR A 123 -20.18 -2.52 -1.25
CA THR A 123 -21.10 -2.03 -2.28
C THR A 123 -21.52 -0.60 -1.97
N PRO A 124 -21.31 0.34 -2.90
CA PRO A 124 -21.90 1.66 -2.77
C PRO A 124 -23.41 1.53 -2.68
N SER A 125 -23.95 1.87 -1.51
CA SER A 125 -25.38 1.89 -1.26
C SER A 125 -25.90 3.32 -1.39
N SER A 126 -27.21 3.49 -1.51
CA SER A 126 -27.83 4.82 -1.40
C SER A 126 -27.80 5.39 0.02
N ASN A 127 -27.02 4.80 0.93
CA ASN A 127 -26.90 5.26 2.32
C ASN A 127 -26.14 6.59 2.40
N THR A 128 -26.33 7.25 3.53
CA THR A 128 -25.60 8.45 3.90
C THR A 128 -24.38 8.05 4.71
N TYR A 129 -23.21 8.54 4.32
CA TYR A 129 -21.95 8.33 5.01
C TYR A 129 -21.48 9.64 5.62
N ILE A 130 -20.92 9.58 6.82
CA ILE A 130 -20.27 10.70 7.49
C ILE A 130 -18.78 10.44 7.53
N LEU A 131 -18.01 11.27 6.84
CA LEU A 131 -16.56 11.29 6.93
C LEU A 131 -16.13 12.27 8.01
N ASP A 132 -15.38 11.78 8.99
CA ASP A 132 -14.46 12.59 9.75
C ASP A 132 -13.13 12.66 9.00
N ARG A 133 -12.75 13.87 8.59
CA ARG A 133 -11.53 14.10 7.80
C ARG A 133 -10.26 13.99 8.66
N GLY A 134 -10.38 13.78 9.97
CA GLY A 134 -9.27 13.57 10.89
C GLY A 134 -8.51 14.87 11.17
N TYR A 135 -7.19 14.80 11.19
CA TYR A 135 -6.34 15.89 11.71
C TYR A 135 -5.45 16.56 10.66
N ASN A 136 -5.28 17.87 10.81
CA ASN A 136 -4.25 18.65 10.14
C ASN A 136 -2.86 18.34 10.71
N LEU A 137 -1.81 18.85 10.06
CA LEU A 137 -0.42 18.66 10.50
C LEU A 137 -0.14 19.26 11.90
N ASP A 138 -0.90 20.27 12.31
CA ASP A 138 -0.81 20.92 13.62
C ASP A 138 -1.70 20.26 14.70
N GLY A 139 -2.42 19.19 14.35
CA GLY A 139 -3.33 18.47 15.24
C GLY A 139 -4.73 19.08 15.34
N THR A 140 -5.05 20.14 14.60
CA THR A 140 -6.42 20.68 14.54
C THR A 140 -7.33 19.76 13.70
N LEU A 141 -8.63 19.75 14.00
CA LEU A 141 -9.62 18.93 13.28
C LEU A 141 -9.87 19.48 11.86
N ARG A 142 -9.94 18.59 10.87
CA ARG A 142 -10.25 18.90 9.46
C ARG A 142 -11.75 19.00 9.17
N GLY A 143 -12.57 18.66 10.17
CA GLY A 143 -14.02 18.72 10.13
C GLY A 143 -14.65 17.52 9.43
N TYR A 144 -15.97 17.59 9.26
CA TYR A 144 -16.77 16.48 8.73
C TYR A 144 -17.31 16.78 7.33
N ARG A 145 -17.65 15.72 6.60
CA ARG A 145 -18.41 15.78 5.34
C ARG A 145 -19.50 14.71 5.35
N LYS A 146 -20.68 15.09 4.83
CA LYS A 146 -21.73 14.15 4.48
C LYS A 146 -21.50 13.70 3.04
N ILE A 147 -21.59 12.40 2.78
CA ILE A 147 -21.28 11.78 1.50
C ILE A 147 -22.42 10.81 1.15
N LYS A 148 -22.81 10.80 -0.11
CA LYS A 148 -23.67 9.79 -0.70
C LYS A 148 -23.03 9.32 -1.99
N ILE A 149 -22.98 8.01 -2.17
CA ILE A 149 -22.56 7.43 -3.45
C ILE A 149 -23.79 7.24 -4.30
N ASP A 150 -23.96 8.08 -5.33
CA ASP A 150 -25.16 8.07 -6.16
C ASP A 150 -25.15 6.91 -7.14
N SER A 151 -23.99 6.63 -7.75
CA SER A 151 -23.78 5.46 -8.60
C SER A 151 -22.30 5.23 -8.91
N VAL A 152 -21.97 4.03 -9.36
CA VAL A 152 -20.67 3.70 -9.97
C VAL A 152 -20.93 2.93 -11.27
N ASN A 153 -20.14 3.20 -12.29
CA ASN A 153 -20.13 2.43 -13.53
C ASN A 153 -18.68 2.14 -13.97
N SER A 154 -18.51 1.55 -15.17
CA SER A 154 -17.19 1.16 -15.67
C SER A 154 -16.24 2.33 -15.95
N THR A 155 -16.76 3.56 -15.98
CA THR A 155 -16.00 4.76 -16.35
C THR A 155 -15.86 5.78 -15.23
N ALA A 156 -16.76 5.81 -14.24
CA ALA A 156 -16.75 6.82 -13.19
C ALA A 156 -17.55 6.43 -11.95
N PHE A 157 -17.23 7.11 -10.84
CA PHE A 157 -18.09 7.25 -9.67
C PHE A 157 -18.84 8.58 -9.73
N PHE A 158 -20.09 8.57 -9.28
CA PHE A 158 -20.91 9.76 -9.10
C PHE A 158 -21.26 9.87 -7.62
N ILE A 159 -20.87 10.97 -7.00
CA ILE A 159 -21.03 11.17 -5.57
C ILE A 159 -21.59 12.57 -5.29
N THR A 160 -22.43 12.65 -4.27
CA THR A 160 -22.92 13.89 -3.69
C THR A 160 -22.25 14.10 -2.34
N CYS A 161 -21.70 15.27 -2.09
CA CYS A 161 -21.10 15.65 -0.82
C CYS A 161 -21.67 16.97 -0.30
N ALA A 162 -21.73 17.14 1.01
CA ALA A 162 -22.18 18.38 1.66
C ALA A 162 -21.52 18.56 3.03
N ASN A 163 -21.72 19.75 3.62
CA ASN A 163 -21.52 19.94 5.05
C ASN A 163 -22.61 19.21 5.85
N LEU A 164 -22.42 19.02 7.16
CA LEU A 164 -23.39 18.31 8.02
C LEU A 164 -24.75 19.02 8.12
N ASP A 165 -24.76 20.35 7.96
CA ASP A 165 -25.96 21.19 7.94
C ASP A 165 -26.61 21.27 6.53
N ASN A 166 -26.20 20.39 5.61
CA ASN A 166 -26.62 20.32 4.21
C ASN A 166 -26.28 21.55 3.37
N THR A 167 -25.42 22.46 3.86
CA THR A 167 -24.87 23.54 3.04
C THR A 167 -23.72 23.04 2.16
N GLY A 168 -23.39 23.80 1.11
CA GLY A 168 -22.22 23.51 0.28
C GLY A 168 -22.32 22.20 -0.50
N ILE A 169 -23.54 21.82 -0.93
CA ILE A 169 -23.77 20.61 -1.75
C ILE A 169 -22.91 20.66 -3.02
N GLN A 170 -22.22 19.57 -3.30
CA GLN A 170 -21.41 19.38 -4.49
C GLN A 170 -21.63 17.98 -5.06
N ASN A 171 -21.63 17.91 -6.38
CA ASN A 171 -21.72 16.65 -7.12
C ASN A 171 -20.40 16.45 -7.86
N PHE A 172 -19.77 15.30 -7.68
CA PHE A 172 -18.53 14.95 -8.36
C PHE A 172 -18.74 13.78 -9.31
N GLU A 173 -18.15 13.91 -10.50
CA GLU A 173 -17.87 12.80 -11.41
C GLU A 173 -16.38 12.45 -11.26
N VAL A 174 -16.08 11.33 -10.60
CA VAL A 174 -14.70 10.84 -10.45
C VAL A 174 -14.43 9.85 -11.57
N LYS A 175 -13.83 10.34 -12.66
CA LYS A 175 -13.48 9.51 -13.83
C LYS A 175 -12.36 8.55 -13.49
N LYS A 176 -12.56 7.28 -13.81
CA LYS A 176 -11.55 6.22 -13.67
C LYS A 176 -10.45 6.38 -14.71
N ASP A 177 -9.22 6.08 -14.29
CA ASP A 177 -8.05 6.06 -15.17
C ASP A 177 -7.19 4.84 -14.84
N ASN A 178 -7.22 3.81 -15.70
CA ASN A 178 -6.56 2.53 -15.45
C ASN A 178 -5.02 2.62 -15.41
N ARG A 179 -4.43 3.78 -15.72
CA ARG A 179 -2.99 4.04 -15.50
C ARG A 179 -2.64 4.14 -14.02
N TYR A 180 -3.61 4.42 -13.16
CA TYR A 180 -3.48 4.57 -11.72
C TYR A 180 -4.25 3.46 -11.00
N ASN A 181 -3.96 3.24 -9.72
CA ASN A 181 -4.78 2.42 -8.83
C ASN A 181 -6.00 3.20 -8.36
N TYR A 182 -5.84 4.48 -8.04
CA TYR A 182 -6.86 5.34 -7.46
C TYR A 182 -6.90 6.74 -8.06
N GLN A 183 -8.11 7.31 -8.09
CA GLN A 183 -8.35 8.72 -8.34
C GLN A 183 -8.70 9.40 -7.01
N TYR A 184 -8.18 10.59 -6.75
CA TYR A 184 -8.23 11.20 -5.42
C TYR A 184 -9.14 12.43 -5.40
N LEU A 185 -9.96 12.55 -4.37
CA LEU A 185 -10.75 13.74 -4.07
C LEU A 185 -10.18 14.47 -2.86
N SER A 186 -10.06 15.80 -2.99
CA SER A 186 -9.73 16.71 -1.90
C SER A 186 -10.92 17.59 -1.55
N PHE A 187 -11.29 17.65 -0.27
CA PHE A 187 -12.27 18.60 0.25
C PHE A 187 -11.64 19.92 0.73
N ASN A 188 -10.33 20.09 0.60
CA ASN A 188 -9.68 21.39 0.80
C ASN A 188 -10.12 22.34 -0.31
N ASP A 189 -9.97 21.88 -1.56
CA ASP A 189 -10.25 22.66 -2.76
C ASP A 189 -11.49 22.18 -3.52
N ASN A 190 -12.13 21.11 -3.03
CA ASN A 190 -13.27 20.47 -3.68
C ASN A 190 -12.96 20.06 -5.12
N SER A 191 -11.87 19.31 -5.30
CA SER A 191 -11.37 18.95 -6.62
C SER A 191 -10.78 17.54 -6.66
N ILE A 192 -10.80 16.96 -7.86
CA ILE A 192 -10.07 15.72 -8.16
C ILE A 192 -8.62 16.08 -8.41
N ILE A 193 -7.71 15.42 -7.69
CA ILE A 193 -6.28 15.71 -7.69
C ILE A 193 -5.46 14.45 -7.99
N ASN A 194 -4.20 14.64 -8.40
CA ASN A 194 -3.25 13.55 -8.60
C ASN A 194 -2.36 13.44 -7.36
N ILE A 195 -2.33 12.24 -6.76
CA ILE A 195 -1.52 11.95 -5.56
C ILE A 195 -0.47 10.89 -5.90
N GLU A 196 -0.92 9.71 -6.32
CA GLU A 196 -0.01 8.64 -6.72
C GLU A 196 0.48 8.82 -8.17
N LEU A 197 1.60 8.17 -8.47
CA LEU A 197 2.13 8.04 -9.83
C LEU A 197 1.39 6.94 -10.59
N PRO A 198 1.57 6.84 -11.93
CA PRO A 198 1.10 5.68 -12.66
C PRO A 198 1.51 4.39 -11.94
N LYS A 199 0.60 3.44 -11.83
CA LYS A 199 0.74 2.29 -10.91
C LYS A 199 1.94 1.39 -11.20
N ASN A 200 2.53 1.50 -12.40
CA ASN A 200 3.75 0.77 -12.78
C ASN A 200 5.05 1.52 -12.44
N ASP A 201 4.97 2.74 -11.90
CA ASP A 201 6.13 3.61 -11.68
C ASP A 201 6.55 3.65 -10.20
N TRP A 202 5.87 2.93 -9.30
CA TRP A 202 6.19 2.90 -7.87
C TRP A 202 5.89 1.54 -7.22
N ASP A 203 6.69 1.20 -6.21
CA ASP A 203 6.58 -0.06 -5.47
C ASP A 203 6.16 0.16 -4.02
N LEU A 204 6.71 1.21 -3.40
CA LEU A 204 6.56 1.50 -1.98
C LEU A 204 6.07 2.93 -1.77
N VAL A 205 5.33 3.16 -0.69
CA VAL A 205 5.01 4.50 -0.19
C VAL A 205 5.37 4.60 1.30
N PHE A 206 6.22 5.57 1.61
CA PHE A 206 6.61 5.92 2.97
C PHE A 206 5.61 6.94 3.50
N THR A 207 4.85 6.57 4.52
CA THR A 207 3.70 7.36 4.99
C THR A 207 3.40 7.11 6.47
N GLN A 208 2.72 8.07 7.10
CA GLN A 208 1.90 7.77 8.27
C GLN A 208 0.60 7.10 7.81
N TYR A 209 0.05 6.18 8.59
CA TYR A 209 -1.25 5.54 8.30
C TYR A 209 -1.90 5.04 9.60
N THR A 210 -3.21 4.80 9.55
CA THR A 210 -3.95 4.18 10.65
C THR A 210 -3.72 2.67 10.64
N HIS A 211 -3.20 2.14 11.74
CA HIS A 211 -3.15 0.71 12.02
C HIS A 211 -4.28 0.33 12.98
N LEU A 212 -4.76 -0.92 12.87
CA LEU A 212 -5.84 -1.46 13.68
C LEU A 212 -5.31 -2.54 14.65
N PHE A 213 -5.35 -2.26 15.95
CA PHE A 213 -5.04 -3.19 17.02
C PHE A 213 -6.27 -4.02 17.36
N VAL A 214 -6.35 -5.23 16.78
CA VAL A 214 -7.48 -6.16 16.95
C VAL A 214 -7.79 -6.53 18.40
N ASP A 215 -6.79 -6.49 19.30
CA ASP A 215 -6.95 -6.83 20.71
C ASP A 215 -7.44 -5.65 21.57
N ASN A 216 -7.53 -4.44 21.00
CA ASN A 216 -7.95 -3.22 21.71
C ASN A 216 -9.32 -2.75 21.21
N ILE A 217 -10.39 -3.31 21.80
CA ILE A 217 -11.77 -3.03 21.39
C ILE A 217 -12.16 -1.57 21.65
N GLU A 218 -11.60 -0.91 22.67
CA GLU A 218 -11.95 0.48 23.03
C GLU A 218 -11.28 1.51 22.11
N THR A 219 -10.03 1.25 21.70
CA THR A 219 -9.24 2.14 20.84
C THR A 219 -8.52 1.33 19.76
N PRO A 220 -9.26 0.78 18.79
CA PRO A 220 -8.70 -0.12 17.79
C PRO A 220 -7.74 0.62 16.86
N ALA A 221 -7.91 1.93 16.63
CA ALA A 221 -7.13 2.68 15.65
C ALA A 221 -5.97 3.48 16.28
N TYR A 222 -4.80 3.45 15.63
CA TYR A 222 -3.64 4.29 16.00
C TYR A 222 -2.82 4.72 14.78
N LEU A 223 -2.30 5.95 14.80
CA LEU A 223 -1.40 6.43 13.74
C LEU A 223 0.02 5.88 13.93
N VAL A 224 0.47 5.07 12.98
CA VAL A 224 1.85 4.58 12.88
C VAL A 224 2.54 5.18 11.67
N THR A 225 3.87 5.22 11.67
CA THR A 225 4.66 5.64 10.50
C THR A 225 5.42 4.43 9.96
N GLY A 226 5.29 4.14 8.68
CA GLY A 226 5.85 2.92 8.10
C GLY A 226 5.92 2.97 6.58
N VAL A 227 5.96 1.79 5.98
CA VAL A 227 6.03 1.60 4.54
C VAL A 227 4.91 0.70 4.09
N LEU A 228 4.12 1.17 3.13
CA LEU A 228 3.08 0.40 2.47
C LEU A 228 3.53 0.03 1.06
N ILE A 229 3.02 -1.08 0.53
CA ILE A 229 3.39 -1.59 -0.81
C ILE A 229 2.26 -1.34 -1.83
N ASN A 230 2.63 -1.28 -3.11
CA ASN A 230 1.70 -1.19 -4.23
C ASN A 230 1.05 -2.55 -4.54
N TYR A 231 0.32 -3.07 -3.56
CA TYR A 231 -0.25 -4.43 -3.60
C TYR A 231 -1.27 -4.66 -4.73
N LEU A 232 -1.92 -3.60 -5.22
CA LEU A 232 -2.84 -3.67 -6.37
C LEU A 232 -2.12 -3.83 -7.71
N ASN A 233 -0.80 -3.63 -7.74
CA ASN A 233 0.04 -3.79 -8.91
C ASN A 233 1.06 -4.93 -8.73
N ASN A 234 0.65 -6.01 -8.06
CA ASN A 234 1.39 -7.26 -7.86
C ASN A 234 2.71 -7.14 -7.08
N VAL A 235 2.95 -6.01 -6.41
CA VAL A 235 4.07 -5.91 -5.47
C VAL A 235 3.79 -6.81 -4.27
N MET A 236 4.77 -7.62 -3.91
CA MET A 236 4.66 -8.56 -2.80
C MET A 236 5.91 -8.54 -1.94
N VAL A 237 5.77 -8.89 -0.66
CA VAL A 237 6.89 -8.89 0.29
C VAL A 237 6.93 -10.16 1.10
N ALA A 238 8.12 -10.73 1.27
CA ALA A 238 8.42 -11.71 2.30
C ALA A 238 9.29 -11.07 3.39
N LYS A 239 9.20 -11.59 4.61
CA LYS A 239 10.00 -11.15 5.76
C LYS A 239 10.93 -12.28 6.20
N ASP A 240 12.19 -11.95 6.41
CA ASP A 240 13.23 -12.81 6.98
C ASP A 240 13.76 -12.19 8.29
N THR A 241 13.97 -13.02 9.30
CA THR A 241 14.61 -12.66 10.58
C THR A 241 15.59 -13.74 11.06
N VAL A 242 16.03 -14.60 10.15
CA VAL A 242 16.83 -15.81 10.41
C VAL A 242 18.17 -15.70 9.67
N ASN A 243 18.14 -15.35 8.39
CA ASN A 243 19.35 -15.23 7.57
C ASN A 243 19.96 -13.84 7.72
N SER A 244 21.28 -13.76 7.60
CA SER A 244 21.95 -12.46 7.47
C SER A 244 21.69 -11.84 6.09
N PHE A 245 21.90 -10.53 5.96
CA PHE A 245 21.66 -9.81 4.71
C PHE A 245 22.40 -10.41 3.53
N ASP A 246 23.66 -10.85 3.72
CA ASP A 246 24.49 -11.42 2.65
C ASP A 246 24.07 -12.85 2.25
N GLU A 247 23.44 -13.61 3.14
CA GLU A 247 22.99 -14.98 2.87
C GLU A 247 21.73 -15.04 2.01
N ILE A 248 20.97 -13.94 1.96
CA ILE A 248 19.77 -13.84 1.12
C ILE A 248 20.19 -13.56 -0.33
N THR A 249 20.04 -14.59 -1.16
CA THR A 249 20.34 -14.56 -2.60
C THR A 249 19.17 -15.13 -3.39
N VAL A 250 19.16 -14.95 -4.72
CA VAL A 250 18.11 -15.48 -5.60
C VAL A 250 17.87 -17.00 -5.47
N ASP A 251 18.88 -17.78 -5.06
CA ASP A 251 18.77 -19.24 -4.96
C ASP A 251 17.77 -19.70 -3.89
N ILE A 252 17.58 -18.89 -2.84
CA ILE A 252 16.67 -19.21 -1.74
C ILE A 252 15.33 -18.48 -1.85
N ILE A 253 15.09 -17.69 -2.91
CA ILE A 253 13.86 -16.87 -3.05
C ILE A 253 12.61 -17.73 -3.06
N ASN A 254 12.67 -18.89 -3.72
CA ASN A 254 11.57 -19.84 -3.80
C ASN A 254 11.23 -20.50 -2.44
N THR A 255 12.02 -20.28 -1.40
CA THR A 255 11.74 -20.78 -0.05
C THR A 255 10.85 -19.84 0.77
N TYR A 256 10.69 -18.58 0.34
CA TYR A 256 9.89 -17.59 1.04
C TYR A 256 8.41 -17.65 0.65
N SER A 257 7.56 -17.35 1.62
CA SER A 257 6.14 -17.06 1.38
C SER A 257 5.95 -15.55 1.29
N PHE A 258 5.53 -15.09 0.12
CA PHE A 258 5.27 -13.68 -0.15
C PHE A 258 3.83 -13.32 0.23
N SER A 259 3.68 -12.15 0.86
CA SER A 259 2.39 -11.52 1.18
C SER A 259 2.11 -10.37 0.21
N ASN A 260 0.85 -10.21 -0.16
CA ASN A 260 0.32 -9.05 -0.86
C ASN A 260 -0.50 -8.12 0.05
N SER A 261 -0.41 -8.25 1.38
CA SER A 261 -0.99 -7.25 2.29
C SER A 261 -0.32 -5.89 2.07
N GLN A 262 -1.11 -4.82 2.00
CA GLN A 262 -0.60 -3.47 1.77
C GLN A 262 0.45 -3.05 2.82
N ASP A 263 0.32 -3.48 4.06
CA ASP A 263 1.23 -3.19 5.16
C ASP A 263 2.25 -4.32 5.44
N ALA A 264 2.54 -5.19 4.47
CA ALA A 264 3.48 -6.31 4.63
C ALA A 264 4.88 -5.90 5.13
N ILE A 265 5.35 -4.68 4.81
CA ILE A 265 6.51 -4.07 5.48
C ILE A 265 6.07 -3.39 6.78
N GLY A 266 5.12 -2.47 6.68
CA GLY A 266 4.45 -1.82 7.79
C GLY A 266 5.40 -0.94 8.62
N TYR A 267 5.18 -0.91 9.93
CA TYR A 267 5.94 -0.07 10.86
C TYR A 267 6.93 -0.85 11.77
N ASN A 268 6.82 -2.18 11.81
CA ASN A 268 7.46 -3.07 12.79
C ASN A 268 8.98 -3.21 12.65
N TRP A 269 9.60 -2.66 11.62
CA TRP A 269 11.05 -2.58 11.47
C TRP A 269 11.72 -1.61 12.45
N LYS A 270 10.93 -0.84 13.20
CA LYS A 270 11.40 -0.03 14.32
C LYS A 270 10.43 -0.11 15.50
N GLU A 271 10.95 0.21 16.67
CA GLU A 271 10.18 0.32 17.91
C GLU A 271 10.46 1.65 18.60
N TYR A 272 9.49 2.13 19.39
CA TYR A 272 9.68 3.32 20.22
C TYR A 272 10.07 2.91 21.64
N ASN A 273 11.25 3.33 22.08
CA ASN A 273 11.72 3.10 23.42
C ASN A 273 11.26 4.25 24.34
N PHE A 274 10.36 3.93 25.29
CA PHE A 274 9.80 4.92 26.22
C PHE A 274 10.81 5.48 27.23
N GLN A 275 11.90 4.77 27.52
CA GLN A 275 12.93 5.24 28.46
C GLN A 275 13.83 6.29 27.80
N SER A 276 14.32 6.01 26.59
CA SER A 276 15.16 6.94 25.83
C SER A 276 14.36 7.98 25.04
N GLN A 277 13.04 7.80 24.92
CA GLN A 277 12.14 8.61 24.08
C GLN A 277 12.60 8.68 22.61
N ALA A 278 13.14 7.57 22.12
CA ALA A 278 13.72 7.47 20.79
C ALA A 278 13.23 6.20 20.08
N TYR A 279 13.30 6.21 18.76
CA TYR A 279 13.06 5.02 17.94
C TYR A 279 14.36 4.24 17.78
N THR A 280 14.27 2.91 17.83
CA THR A 280 15.35 1.99 17.50
C THR A 280 14.91 1.16 16.30
N VAL A 281 15.78 1.05 15.29
CA VAL A 281 15.56 0.19 14.12
C VAL A 281 16.06 -1.21 14.42
N ASN A 282 15.29 -2.22 14.04
CA ASN A 282 15.70 -3.62 14.12
C ASN A 282 16.32 -4.05 12.78
N THR A 283 17.65 -4.05 12.72
CA THR A 283 18.44 -4.44 11.53
C THR A 283 18.41 -5.94 11.25
N ASP A 284 17.88 -6.76 12.15
CA ASP A 284 17.74 -8.20 11.92
C ASP A 284 16.50 -8.53 11.06
N ILE A 285 15.65 -7.53 10.80
CA ILE A 285 14.50 -7.68 9.90
C ILE A 285 14.92 -7.32 8.48
N ILE A 286 14.84 -8.29 7.59
CA ILE A 286 15.09 -8.12 6.16
C ILE A 286 13.79 -8.42 5.41
N TYR A 287 13.46 -7.56 4.46
CA TYR A 287 12.32 -7.73 3.59
C TYR A 287 12.79 -8.11 2.20
N ILE A 288 12.21 -9.16 1.62
CA ILE A 288 12.37 -9.46 0.19
C ILE A 288 11.16 -8.89 -0.53
N LEU A 289 11.40 -7.90 -1.38
CA LEU A 289 10.43 -7.24 -2.23
C LEU A 289 10.43 -7.89 -3.61
N LYS A 290 9.24 -8.23 -4.12
CA LYS A 290 9.00 -8.44 -5.55
C LYS A 290 8.37 -7.17 -6.12
N ASP A 291 9.07 -6.49 -7.02
CA ASP A 291 8.66 -5.19 -7.59
C ASP A 291 7.54 -5.33 -8.65
N VAL A 292 7.04 -4.20 -9.14
CA VAL A 292 6.02 -4.14 -10.23
C VAL A 292 6.47 -4.75 -11.56
N SER A 293 7.77 -5.01 -11.73
CA SER A 293 8.39 -5.59 -12.93
C SER A 293 8.85 -7.04 -12.72
N ASP A 294 8.36 -7.71 -11.67
CA ASP A 294 8.70 -9.08 -11.29
C ASP A 294 10.18 -9.32 -10.91
N ARG A 295 10.91 -8.27 -10.52
CA ARG A 295 12.28 -8.38 -9.99
C ARG A 295 12.28 -8.49 -8.47
N TYR A 296 13.35 -9.06 -7.94
CA TYR A 296 13.52 -9.27 -6.52
C TYR A 296 14.58 -8.33 -5.94
N PHE A 297 14.26 -7.73 -4.81
CA PHE A 297 15.16 -6.89 -4.03
C PHE A 297 15.12 -7.35 -2.58
N LYS A 298 16.25 -7.28 -1.87
CA LYS A 298 16.25 -7.33 -0.40
C LYS A 298 16.45 -5.94 0.17
N ILE A 299 15.74 -5.63 1.24
CA ILE A 299 15.72 -4.33 1.90
C ILE A 299 15.93 -4.53 3.40
N ARG A 300 16.84 -3.76 4.00
CA ARG A 300 17.04 -3.70 5.45
C ARG A 300 17.06 -2.25 5.91
N PHE A 301 16.19 -1.91 6.86
CA PHE A 301 16.22 -0.59 7.49
C PHE A 301 17.41 -0.50 8.45
N ILE A 302 18.08 0.64 8.45
CA ILE A 302 19.28 0.90 9.27
C ILE A 302 19.16 2.17 10.13
N ASP A 303 18.26 3.10 9.80
CA ASP A 303 18.03 4.30 10.61
C ASP A 303 16.60 4.86 10.40
N PHE A 304 16.17 5.74 11.30
CA PHE A 304 14.97 6.56 11.19
C PHE A 304 15.24 8.06 11.39
N TYR A 305 16.49 8.43 11.63
CA TYR A 305 16.94 9.79 11.88
C TYR A 305 17.81 10.32 10.73
N ASN A 306 17.81 11.64 10.53
CA ASN A 306 18.79 12.28 9.67
C ASN A 306 20.12 12.52 10.40
N GLU A 307 21.10 13.06 9.68
CA GLU A 307 22.43 13.43 10.21
C GLU A 307 22.41 14.40 11.41
N ASN A 308 21.31 15.12 11.63
CA ASN A 308 21.12 16.03 12.76
C ASN A 308 20.36 15.37 13.93
N GLY A 309 20.09 14.06 13.88
CA GLY A 309 19.32 13.34 14.90
C GLY A 309 17.82 13.68 14.89
N ILE A 310 17.29 14.19 13.77
CA ILE A 310 15.86 14.48 13.62
C ILE A 310 15.15 13.25 13.06
N LYS A 311 14.09 12.79 13.73
CA LYS A 311 13.28 11.63 13.33
C LYS A 311 12.49 11.86 12.03
N GLY A 312 11.96 10.80 11.43
CA GLY A 312 11.14 10.89 10.22
C GLY A 312 11.95 10.78 8.94
N TYR A 313 13.12 10.16 9.03
CA TYR A 313 14.03 9.94 7.91
C TYR A 313 14.42 8.46 7.83
N PRO A 314 13.51 7.55 7.43
CA PRO A 314 13.86 6.15 7.20
C PRO A 314 15.08 6.05 6.27
N LYS A 315 16.13 5.37 6.75
CA LYS A 315 17.31 5.00 5.97
C LYS A 315 17.36 3.49 5.85
N PHE A 316 17.65 2.99 4.67
CA PHE A 316 17.71 1.55 4.39
C PHE A 316 18.78 1.23 3.35
N GLU A 317 19.24 -0.01 3.39
CA GLU A 317 20.01 -0.66 2.35
C GLU A 317 19.05 -1.42 1.43
N ILE A 318 19.34 -1.42 0.13
CA ILE A 318 18.62 -2.18 -0.89
C ILE A 318 19.61 -2.86 -1.84
N GLN A 319 19.32 -4.09 -2.26
CA GLN A 319 20.11 -4.82 -3.25
C GLN A 319 19.19 -5.64 -4.15
N GLU A 320 19.38 -5.56 -5.47
CA GLU A 320 18.73 -6.42 -6.46
C GLU A 320 19.34 -7.84 -6.40
N LEU A 321 18.49 -8.87 -6.46
CA LEU A 321 18.86 -10.28 -6.23
C LEU A 321 19.07 -11.11 -7.50
#